data_AF-A0A200QTQ9-F1
#
_entry.id   AF-A0A200QTQ9-F1
#
_cell.length_a   1.000
_cell.length_b   1.000
_cell.length_c   1.000
_cell.angle_alpha   90.00
_cell.angle_beta   90.00
_cell.angle_gamma   90.00
#
_symmetry.space_group_name_H-M   'P 1'
#
loop_
_entity.id
_entity.type
_entity.pdbx_description
1 polymer ?
#
loop_
_entity_poly.entity_id
_entity_poly.type
_entity_poly.pdbx_seq_one_letter_code
_entity_poly.pdbx_strand_id
1 'polypeptide(L)'
;MMKTSAASCYFVLFLALVLVLNEARVSTAAASVCNVTALKPCFDVISNPKSTQARLCCSTLKKQQKCICQYVKDPKIKTIVNPKVAKDLAKKCGITLPICKN
;
A
#
# COMPACT_ATOMS: atom_id res chain seq x y z
N MET A 1 44.02 18.91 -25.98
CA MET A 1 44.29 19.50 -24.65
C MET A 1 43.03 20.19 -24.16
N MET A 2 42.20 19.49 -23.36
CA MET A 2 40.99 20.07 -22.80
C MET A 2 41.35 20.80 -21.51
N LYS A 3 41.30 22.13 -21.53
CA LYS A 3 41.35 22.96 -20.33
C LYS A 3 40.04 22.79 -19.58
N THR A 4 39.94 21.74 -18.77
CA THR A 4 38.79 21.54 -17.90
C THR A 4 38.90 22.52 -16.73
N SER A 5 38.21 23.66 -16.84
CA SER A 5 38.18 24.69 -15.81
C SER A 5 37.49 24.16 -14.55
N ALA A 6 38.09 24.39 -13.38
CA ALA A 6 37.60 23.88 -12.09
C ALA A 6 36.13 24.27 -11.79
N ALA A 7 35.66 25.38 -12.37
CA ALA A 7 34.26 25.81 -12.30
C ALA A 7 33.28 24.82 -12.95
N SER A 8 33.72 24.13 -14.01
CA SER A 8 32.92 23.10 -14.71
C SER A 8 32.74 21.85 -13.84
N CYS A 9 33.78 21.44 -13.11
CA CYS A 9 33.69 20.32 -12.18
C CYS A 9 32.72 20.59 -11.03
N TYR A 10 32.71 21.83 -10.50
CA TYR A 10 31.81 22.21 -9.42
C TYR A 10 30.34 22.18 -9.83
N PHE A 11 30.04 22.65 -11.05
CA PHE A 11 28.67 22.64 -11.59
C PHE A 11 28.13 21.22 -11.80
N VAL A 12 28.97 20.29 -12.29
CA VAL A 12 28.62 18.88 -12.44
C VAL A 12 28.38 18.21 -11.08
N LEU A 13 29.21 18.50 -10.07
CA LEU A 13 29.04 18.00 -8.70
C LEU A 13 27.74 18.53 -8.07
N PHE A 14 27.41 19.80 -8.28
CA PHE A 14 26.19 20.41 -7.74
C PHE A 14 24.92 19.82 -8.39
N LEU A 15 24.93 19.64 -9.72
CA LEU A 15 23.83 18.98 -10.43
C LEU A 15 23.65 17.52 -10.01
N ALA A 16 24.76 16.78 -9.83
CA ALA A 16 24.70 15.41 -9.31
C ALA A 16 24.09 15.36 -7.90
N LEU A 17 24.44 16.30 -7.02
CA LEU A 17 23.89 16.36 -5.67
C LEU A 17 22.38 16.67 -5.67
N VAL A 18 21.92 17.60 -6.52
CA VAL A 18 20.50 17.96 -6.64
C VAL A 18 19.67 16.80 -7.20
N LEU A 19 20.21 16.06 -8.18
CA LEU A 19 19.56 14.86 -8.72
C LEU A 19 19.45 13.75 -7.65
N VAL A 20 20.50 13.51 -6.86
CA VAL A 20 20.47 12.52 -5.76
C VAL A 20 19.45 12.90 -4.67
N LEU A 21 19.29 14.19 -4.36
CA LEU A 21 18.34 14.66 -3.34
C LEU A 21 16.88 14.61 -3.82
N ASN A 22 16.62 14.65 -5.12
CA ASN A 22 15.26 14.56 -5.67
C ASN A 22 14.70 13.13 -5.64
N GLU A 23 15.58 12.12 -5.65
CA GLU A 23 15.23 10.69 -5.53
C GLU A 23 14.95 10.26 -4.07
N ALA A 24 15.12 11.15 -3.09
CA ALA A 24 14.92 10.83 -1.67
C ALA A 24 13.44 10.81 -1.22
N ARG A 25 12.48 10.89 -2.16
CA ARG A 25 11.05 10.66 -1.89
C ARG A 25 10.52 9.36 -2.46
N VAL A 26 11.37 8.36 -2.72
CA VAL A 26 10.87 7.00 -2.85
C VAL A 26 10.64 6.48 -1.44
N SER A 27 9.40 6.59 -0.97
CA SER A 27 8.92 5.82 0.16
C SER A 27 9.27 4.35 -0.10
N THR A 28 10.33 3.88 0.55
CA THR A 28 10.74 2.47 0.63
C THR A 28 9.77 1.71 1.53
N ALA A 29 8.48 1.81 1.20
CA ALA A 29 7.57 0.73 1.44
C ALA A 29 7.77 -0.21 0.26
N ALA A 30 8.27 -1.42 0.49
CA ALA A 30 8.07 -2.49 -0.47
C ALA A 30 6.59 -2.44 -0.88
N ALA A 31 6.32 -1.95 -2.08
CA ALA A 31 4.97 -1.82 -2.58
C ALA A 31 4.51 -3.24 -2.82
N SER A 32 3.91 -3.87 -1.81
CA SER A 32 3.02 -4.99 -2.05
C SER A 32 1.98 -4.42 -3.02
N VAL A 33 2.13 -4.73 -4.30
CA VAL A 33 1.19 -4.34 -5.34
C VAL A 33 -0.19 -4.67 -4.79
N CYS A 34 -1.04 -3.65 -4.68
CA CYS A 34 -2.36 -3.82 -4.10
C CYS A 34 -3.12 -4.84 -4.95
N ASN A 35 -3.23 -6.07 -4.45
CA ASN A 35 -3.75 -7.20 -5.20
C ASN A 35 -5.07 -7.64 -4.59
N VAL A 36 -6.17 -7.23 -5.22
CA VAL A 36 -7.54 -7.57 -4.80
C VAL A 36 -7.77 -9.09 -4.80
N THR A 37 -7.17 -9.83 -5.72
CA THR A 37 -7.31 -11.29 -5.81
C THR A 37 -6.75 -11.99 -4.56
N ALA A 38 -5.72 -11.41 -3.93
CA ALA A 38 -5.18 -11.95 -2.68
C ALA A 38 -6.18 -11.84 -1.51
N LEU A 39 -7.22 -11.00 -1.61
CA LEU A 39 -8.30 -10.88 -0.62
C LEU A 39 -9.37 -11.97 -0.75
N LYS A 40 -9.27 -12.88 -1.73
CA LYS A 40 -10.17 -14.04 -1.86
C LYS A 40 -10.50 -14.77 -0.54
N PRO A 41 -9.53 -15.11 0.34
CA PRO A 41 -9.84 -15.72 1.63
C PRO A 41 -10.69 -14.83 2.55
N CYS A 42 -10.66 -13.51 2.40
CA CYS A 42 -11.51 -12.60 3.16
C CYS A 42 -12.94 -12.58 2.64
N PHE A 43 -13.15 -12.66 1.33
CA PHE A 43 -14.50 -12.82 0.78
C PHE A 43 -15.15 -14.11 1.28
N ASP A 44 -14.39 -15.20 1.38
CA ASP A 44 -14.89 -16.46 1.94
C ASP A 44 -15.33 -16.32 3.40
N VAL A 45 -14.53 -15.63 4.23
CA VAL A 45 -14.85 -15.36 5.65
C VAL A 45 -16.04 -14.41 5.81
N ILE A 46 -16.19 -13.43 4.92
CA ILE A 46 -17.33 -12.50 4.92
C ILE A 46 -18.62 -13.24 4.58
N SER A 47 -18.58 -14.13 3.58
CA SER A 47 -19.75 -14.92 3.17
C SER A 47 -20.06 -16.06 4.15
N ASN A 48 -19.04 -16.66 4.75
CA ASN A 48 -19.15 -17.74 5.72
C ASN A 48 -18.33 -17.44 6.98
N PRO A 49 -18.96 -16.95 8.06
CA PRO A 49 -18.25 -16.62 9.30
C PRO A 49 -17.62 -17.83 10.00
N LYS A 50 -17.95 -19.07 9.60
CA LYS A 50 -17.32 -20.32 10.08
C LYS A 50 -16.15 -20.78 9.21
N SER A 51 -15.72 -19.98 8.22
CA SER A 51 -14.63 -20.34 7.31
C SER A 51 -13.31 -20.56 8.05
N THR A 52 -12.59 -21.62 7.66
CA THR A 52 -11.24 -21.92 8.14
C THR A 52 -10.20 -20.94 7.61
N GLN A 53 -10.56 -20.09 6.63
CA GLN A 53 -9.66 -19.12 6.00
C GLN A 53 -9.48 -17.84 6.81
N ALA A 54 -10.11 -17.69 7.98
CA ALA A 54 -10.00 -16.50 8.82
C ALA A 54 -8.55 -16.08 9.13
N ARG A 55 -7.68 -17.05 9.43
CA ARG A 55 -6.26 -16.79 9.71
C ARG A 55 -5.51 -16.28 8.48
N LEU A 56 -5.77 -16.87 7.31
CA LEU A 56 -5.18 -16.44 6.04
C LEU A 56 -5.67 -15.05 5.65
N CYS A 57 -6.98 -14.80 5.79
CA CYS A 57 -7.55 -13.48 5.56
C CYS A 57 -6.88 -12.40 6.42
N CYS A 58 -6.77 -12.61 7.74
CA CYS A 58 -6.12 -11.64 8.62
C CYS A 58 -4.65 -11.40 8.25
N SER A 59 -3.92 -12.46 7.85
CA SER A 59 -2.52 -12.34 7.40
C SER A 59 -2.41 -11.49 6.12
N THR A 60 -3.27 -11.75 5.13
CA THR A 60 -3.31 -10.96 3.89
C THR A 60 -3.68 -9.50 4.17
N LEU A 61 -4.74 -9.24 4.95
CA LEU A 61 -5.16 -7.88 5.26
C LEU A 61 -4.07 -7.10 6.00
N LYS A 62 -3.32 -7.74 6.91
CA LYS A 62 -2.16 -7.13 7.57
C LYS A 62 -1.05 -6.76 6.59
N LYS A 63 -0.74 -7.63 5.63
CA LYS A 63 0.26 -7.36 4.59
C LYS A 63 -0.15 -6.20 3.67
N GLN A 64 -1.45 -6.03 3.43
CA GLN A 64 -1.99 -5.04 2.51
C GLN A 64 -2.67 -3.84 3.21
N GLN A 65 -2.33 -3.53 4.46
CA GLN A 65 -2.96 -2.43 5.21
C GLN A 65 -2.91 -1.09 4.45
N LYS A 66 -1.81 -0.81 3.73
CA LYS A 66 -1.62 0.41 2.94
C LYS A 66 -2.62 0.53 1.78
N CYS A 67 -3.18 -0.59 1.32
CA CYS A 67 -4.13 -0.66 0.21
C CYS A 67 -5.60 -0.57 0.66
N ILE A 68 -5.89 -0.60 1.96
CA ILE A 68 -7.27 -0.62 2.48
C ILE A 68 -8.10 0.54 1.92
N CYS A 69 -7.55 1.75 1.85
CA CYS A 69 -8.28 2.89 1.30
C CYS A 69 -8.55 2.77 -0.19
N GLN A 70 -7.66 2.15 -0.95
CA GLN A 70 -7.90 1.88 -2.36
C GLN A 70 -9.07 0.90 -2.52
N TYR A 71 -9.11 -0.16 -1.71
CA TYR A 71 -10.21 -1.14 -1.74
C TYR A 71 -11.54 -0.57 -1.30
N VAL A 72 -11.53 0.28 -0.26
CA VAL A 72 -12.74 0.97 0.21
C VAL A 72 -13.28 1.93 -0.86
N LYS A 73 -12.42 2.52 -1.69
CA LYS A 73 -12.84 3.42 -2.78
C LYS A 73 -13.34 2.69 -4.01
N ASP A 74 -12.93 1.45 -4.22
CA ASP A 74 -13.33 0.66 -5.40
C ASP A 74 -14.85 0.40 -5.39
N PRO A 75 -15.61 0.94 -6.37
CA PRO A 75 -17.05 0.77 -6.41
C PRO A 75 -17.47 -0.69 -6.57
N LYS A 76 -16.64 -1.54 -7.21
CA LYS A 76 -16.93 -2.98 -7.35
C LYS A 76 -16.83 -3.71 -6.02
N ILE A 77 -15.97 -3.25 -5.12
CA ILE A 77 -15.84 -3.83 -3.78
C ILE A 77 -16.95 -3.32 -2.87
N LYS A 78 -17.30 -2.03 -2.96
CA LYS A 78 -18.39 -1.43 -2.17
C LYS A 78 -19.74 -2.12 -2.36
N THR A 79 -20.02 -2.64 -3.56
CA THR A 79 -21.27 -3.35 -3.84
C THR A 79 -21.30 -4.78 -3.27
N ILE A 80 -20.14 -5.38 -3.02
CA ILE A 80 -20.02 -6.78 -2.57
C ILE A 80 -19.79 -6.84 -1.05
N VAL A 81 -19.04 -5.89 -0.50
CA VAL A 81 -18.60 -5.91 0.90
C VAL A 81 -19.39 -4.91 1.72
N ASN A 82 -20.11 -5.41 2.72
CA ASN A 82 -20.77 -4.56 3.71
C ASN A 82 -19.72 -3.85 4.60
N PRO A 83 -19.73 -2.49 4.68
CA PRO A 83 -18.75 -1.74 5.48
C PRO A 83 -18.72 -2.12 6.96
N LYS A 84 -19.87 -2.48 7.53
CA LYS A 84 -19.96 -2.91 8.94
C LYS A 84 -19.25 -4.24 9.15
N VAL A 85 -19.49 -5.21 8.26
CA VAL A 85 -18.84 -6.53 8.31
C VAL A 85 -17.33 -6.40 8.10
N ALA A 86 -16.89 -5.57 7.16
CA ALA A 86 -15.46 -5.29 6.95
C ALA A 86 -14.80 -4.67 8.19
N LYS A 87 -15.49 -3.73 8.85
CA LYS A 87 -15.00 -3.10 10.08
C LYS A 87 -14.88 -4.09 11.24
N ASP A 88 -15.88 -4.95 11.43
CA ASP A 88 -15.83 -6.00 12.44
C ASP A 88 -14.71 -7.02 12.16
N LEU A 89 -14.51 -7.39 10.90
CA LEU A 89 -13.43 -8.28 10.48
C LEU A 89 -12.05 -7.65 10.75
N ALA A 90 -11.87 -6.38 10.41
CA ALA A 90 -10.64 -5.65 10.72
C ALA A 90 -10.37 -5.62 12.23
N LYS A 91 -11.39 -5.36 13.05
CA LYS A 91 -11.29 -5.40 14.52
C LYS A 91 -10.89 -6.79 15.03
N LYS A 92 -11.54 -7.86 14.54
CA LYS A 92 -11.19 -9.26 14.89
C LYS A 92 -9.75 -9.61 14.50
N CYS A 93 -9.25 -9.09 13.39
CA CYS A 93 -7.88 -9.30 12.94
C CYS A 93 -6.85 -8.41 13.66
N GLY A 94 -7.26 -7.46 14.50
CA GLY A 94 -6.37 -6.49 15.14
C GLY A 94 -5.76 -5.48 14.15
N ILE A 95 -6.55 -5.05 13.17
CA ILE A 95 -6.13 -4.10 12.14
C ILE A 95 -6.73 -2.73 12.43
N THR A 96 -5.87 -1.73 12.60
CA THR A 96 -6.30 -0.33 12.67
C THR A 96 -6.67 0.15 11.28
N LEU A 97 -7.94 0.50 11.09
CA LEU A 97 -8.41 1.04 9.81
C LEU A 97 -7.90 2.47 9.60
N PRO A 98 -7.31 2.77 8.43
CA PRO A 98 -6.90 4.13 8.11
C PRO A 98 -8.11 5.04 7.87
N ILE A 99 -7.96 6.34 8.15
CA ILE A 99 -8.89 7.36 7.69
C ILE A 99 -8.62 7.59 6.20
N CYS A 100 -9.52 7.13 5.36
CA CYS A 100 -9.41 7.30 3.92
C CYS A 100 -9.90 8.68 3.51
N LYS A 101 -8.97 9.53 3.02
CA LYS A 101 -9.32 10.81 2.40
C LYS A 101 -10.05 10.54 1.08
N ASN A 102 -11.04 11.36 0.73
CA ASN A 102 -11.78 11.24 -0.53
C ASN A 102 -10.86 11.44 -1.73
#